data_AF-A0A1P8EH07-F1
#
_entry.id   AF-A0A1P8EH07-F1
#
_cell.length_a   1.000
_cell.length_b   1.000
_cell.length_c   1.000
_cell.angle_alpha   90.00
_cell.angle_beta   90.00
_cell.angle_gamma   90.00
#
_symmetry.space_group_name_H-M   'P 1'
#
loop_
_entity.id
_entity.type
_entity.pdbx_description
1 polymer ?
#
loop_
_entity_poly.entity_id
_entity_poly.type
_entity_poly.pdbx_seq_one_letter_code
_entity_poly.pdbx_strand_id
1 'polypeptide(L)'
;MNTSQQPIMTVTGIRKAAGDFEDAKGKTIEFSNTVVTVLQDYSEREKEQGAIGKKSTDYKIKGAQFFTDYMHQQLPAKAKMIFDWDFTGKTPRAVLIALDFEADDEP
;
A
#
# COMPACT_ATOMS: atom_id res chain seq x y z
N MET A 1 -17.07 -3.59 17.08
CA MET A 1 -16.01 -4.35 16.38
C MET A 1 -15.13 -3.34 15.67
N ASN A 2 -13.86 -3.23 16.05
CA ASN A 2 -12.94 -2.25 15.50
C ASN A 2 -12.54 -2.69 14.08
N THR A 3 -13.22 -2.19 13.05
CA THR A 3 -13.08 -2.64 11.65
C THR A 3 -11.96 -1.93 10.89
N SER A 4 -11.24 -1.01 11.53
CA SER A 4 -10.07 -0.35 10.95
C SER A 4 -8.81 -1.05 11.46
N GLN A 5 -8.36 -2.08 10.73
CA GLN A 5 -7.02 -2.62 10.92
C GLN A 5 -6.06 -1.67 10.21
N GLN A 6 -5.31 -0.90 10.99
CA GLN A 6 -4.25 -0.03 10.49
C GLN A 6 -2.89 -0.61 10.91
N PRO A 7 -2.44 -1.70 10.28
CA PRO A 7 -1.21 -2.37 10.68
C PRO A 7 0.00 -1.47 10.41
N ILE A 8 0.95 -1.49 11.33
CA ILE A 8 2.27 -0.87 11.14
C ILE A 8 3.13 -1.87 10.35
N MET A 9 3.62 -1.45 9.18
CA MET A 9 4.48 -2.27 8.32
C MET A 9 5.78 -1.54 7.99
N THR A 10 6.82 -2.29 7.65
CA THR A 10 8.08 -1.71 7.18
C THR A 10 7.97 -1.38 5.70
N VAL A 11 7.92 -0.09 5.38
CA VAL A 11 8.00 0.42 4.01
C VAL A 11 9.45 0.43 3.57
N THR A 12 9.73 -0.22 2.44
CA THR A 12 11.08 -0.34 1.87
C THR A 12 11.23 0.38 0.54
N GLY A 13 10.14 0.74 -0.12
CA GLY A 13 10.18 1.46 -1.38
C GLY A 13 8.90 2.23 -1.66
N ILE A 14 9.03 3.40 -2.30
CA ILE A 14 7.92 4.20 -2.78
C ILE A 14 8.27 4.65 -4.20
N ARG A 15 7.38 4.39 -5.17
CA ARG A 15 7.60 4.76 -6.58
C ARG A 15 6.32 5.26 -7.23
N LYS A 16 6.44 6.16 -8.22
CA LYS A 16 5.32 6.53 -9.08
C LYS A 16 4.97 5.36 -10.00
N ALA A 17 3.69 5.15 -10.23
CA ALA A 17 3.18 4.30 -11.30
C ALA A 17 2.15 5.10 -12.09
N ALA A 18 2.52 5.50 -13.31
CA ALA A 18 1.62 6.07 -14.27
C ALA A 18 1.08 4.97 -15.19
N GLY A 19 -0.18 5.11 -15.61
CA GLY A 19 -0.75 4.30 -16.66
C GLY A 19 -1.89 5.04 -17.33
N ASP A 20 -2.23 4.56 -18.52
CA ASP A 20 -3.31 5.06 -19.34
C ASP A 20 -4.35 3.95 -19.48
N PHE A 21 -5.61 4.23 -19.18
CA PHE A 21 -6.69 3.37 -19.64
C PHE A 21 -7.67 4.17 -20.48
N GLU A 22 -8.14 3.55 -21.56
CA GLU A 22 -9.17 4.10 -22.40
C GLU A 22 -10.53 3.73 -21.80
N ASP A 23 -11.32 4.74 -21.43
CA ASP A 23 -12.70 4.53 -21.02
C ASP A 23 -13.52 3.98 -22.22
N ALA A 24 -14.67 3.34 -21.98
CA ALA A 24 -15.56 2.83 -23.03
C ALA A 24 -16.03 3.90 -24.04
N LYS A 25 -15.80 5.18 -23.73
CA LYS A 25 -16.05 6.34 -24.60
C LYS A 25 -14.82 6.85 -25.36
N GLY A 26 -13.70 6.11 -25.36
CA GLY A 26 -12.47 6.47 -26.09
C GLY A 26 -11.64 7.58 -25.44
N LYS A 27 -11.88 7.87 -24.15
CA LYS A 27 -11.12 8.90 -23.42
C LYS A 27 -9.95 8.24 -22.70
N THR A 28 -8.73 8.62 -23.06
CA THR A 28 -7.52 8.27 -22.28
C THR A 28 -7.59 8.97 -20.93
N ILE A 29 -7.68 8.18 -19.86
CA ILE A 29 -7.57 8.67 -18.49
C ILE A 29 -6.16 8.37 -18.02
N GLU A 30 -5.34 9.42 -17.96
CA GLU A 30 -4.04 9.37 -17.30
C GLU A 30 -4.27 9.24 -15.80
N PHE A 31 -3.94 8.09 -15.24
CA PHE A 31 -3.96 7.90 -13.79
C PHE A 31 -2.54 7.80 -13.27
N SER A 32 -2.26 8.56 -12.22
CA SER A 32 -0.98 8.53 -11.53
C SER A 32 -1.20 7.99 -10.13
N ASN A 33 -0.61 6.84 -9.86
CA ASN A 33 -0.66 6.14 -8.59
C ASN A 33 0.70 6.19 -7.90
N THR A 34 0.68 6.02 -6.59
CA THR A 34 1.87 5.80 -5.77
C THR A 34 1.92 4.33 -5.38
N VAL A 35 2.99 3.63 -5.73
CA VAL A 35 3.23 2.23 -5.33
C VAL A 35 4.14 2.22 -4.11
N VAL A 36 3.70 1.51 -3.09
CA VAL A 36 4.40 1.35 -1.82
C VAL A 36 4.77 -0.12 -1.67
N THR A 37 6.07 -0.39 -1.52
CA THR A 37 6.60 -1.73 -1.24
C THR A 37 6.80 -1.86 0.25
N VAL A 38 6.22 -2.90 0.85
CA VAL A 38 6.33 -3.20 2.28
C VAL A 38 6.84 -4.62 2.51
N LEU A 39 7.43 -4.85 3.68
CA LEU A 39 7.80 -6.18 4.15
C LEU A 39 6.76 -6.71 5.13
N GLN A 40 6.31 -7.94 4.87
CA GLN A 40 5.36 -8.69 5.68
C GLN A 40 5.98 -10.02 6.11
N ASP A 41 5.56 -10.55 7.25
CA ASP A 41 5.96 -11.90 7.62
C ASP A 41 5.33 -12.92 6.70
N TYR A 42 6.10 -13.95 6.34
CA TYR A 42 5.56 -15.12 5.65
C TYR A 42 4.50 -15.80 6.52
N SER A 43 3.47 -16.34 5.89
CA SER A 43 2.51 -17.20 6.58
C SER A 43 3.20 -18.45 7.13
N GLU A 44 2.61 -19.10 8.13
CA GLU A 44 3.16 -20.33 8.71
C GLU A 44 3.39 -21.41 7.64
N ARG A 45 2.42 -21.56 6.73
CA ARG A 45 2.52 -22.48 5.59
C ARG A 45 3.71 -22.17 4.67
N GLU A 46 3.99 -20.90 4.41
CA GLU A 46 5.15 -20.51 3.60
C GLU A 46 6.47 -20.82 4.33
N LYS A 47 6.51 -20.62 5.66
CA LYS A 47 7.67 -20.98 6.48
C LYS A 47 7.91 -22.50 6.50
N GLU A 48 6.86 -23.31 6.61
CA GLU A 48 6.94 -24.77 6.53
C GLU A 48 7.49 -25.27 5.19
N GLN A 49 7.25 -24.52 4.11
CA GLN A 49 7.79 -24.79 2.78
C GLN A 49 9.23 -24.28 2.56
N GLY A 50 9.85 -23.73 3.61
CA GLY A 50 11.25 -23.27 3.58
C GLY A 50 11.43 -21.78 3.32
N ALA A 51 10.39 -20.94 3.45
CA ALA A 51 10.55 -19.49 3.33
C ALA A 51 11.33 -18.91 4.53
N ILE A 52 12.37 -18.13 4.23
CA ILE A 52 13.22 -17.45 5.22
C ILE A 52 13.13 -15.94 5.00
N GLY A 53 13.02 -15.17 6.07
CA GLY A 53 12.97 -13.70 6.03
C GLY A 53 11.55 -13.14 5.97
N LYS A 54 11.33 -12.12 5.12
CA LYS A 54 10.04 -11.43 4.95
C LYS A 54 9.62 -11.40 3.49
N LYS A 55 8.31 -11.43 3.27
CA LYS A 55 7.67 -11.28 1.96
C LYS A 55 7.57 -9.81 1.58
N SER A 56 7.97 -9.47 0.37
CA SER A 56 7.72 -8.15 -0.20
C SER A 56 6.34 -8.09 -0.82
N THR A 57 5.54 -7.10 -0.43
CA THR A 57 4.18 -6.87 -0.94
C THR A 57 4.07 -5.43 -1.44
N ASP A 58 3.55 -5.26 -2.65
CA ASP A 58 3.30 -3.95 -3.26
C ASP A 58 1.83 -3.55 -3.08
N TYR A 59 1.62 -2.37 -2.49
CA TYR A 59 0.31 -1.71 -2.38
C TYR A 59 0.24 -0.50 -3.31
N LYS A 60 -0.95 -0.20 -3.83
CA LYS A 60 -1.19 0.94 -4.71
C LYS A 60 -2.10 1.94 -4.01
N ILE A 61 -1.64 3.18 -3.92
CA ILE A 61 -2.41 4.33 -3.48
C ILE A 61 -2.80 5.14 -4.72
N LYS A 62 -4.09 5.48 -4.84
CA LYS A 62 -4.58 6.34 -5.92
C LYS A 62 -4.15 7.78 -5.65
N GLY A 63 -3.49 8.40 -6.61
CA GLY A 63 -3.02 9.79 -6.52
C GLY A 63 -1.50 9.92 -6.51
N ALA A 64 -1.00 10.80 -7.38
CA ALA A 64 0.43 11.14 -7.50
C ALA A 64 0.95 11.99 -6.32
N GLN A 65 0.03 12.69 -5.64
CA GLN A 65 0.37 13.62 -4.58
C GLN A 65 1.12 12.92 -3.45
N PHE A 66 0.65 11.73 -3.07
CA PHE A 66 1.26 10.89 -2.04
C PHE A 66 2.74 10.57 -2.29
N PHE A 67 3.16 10.37 -3.54
CA PHE A 67 4.58 10.17 -3.84
C PHE A 67 5.40 11.40 -3.44
N THR A 68 4.88 12.59 -3.73
CA THR A 68 5.57 13.85 -3.42
C THR A 68 5.61 14.07 -1.91
N ASP A 69 4.50 13.78 -1.22
CA ASP A 69 4.38 13.90 0.23
C ASP A 69 5.37 12.97 0.96
N TYR A 70 5.62 11.76 0.43
CA TYR A 70 6.54 10.80 1.02
C TYR A 70 7.98 10.88 0.50
N MET A 71 8.28 11.76 -0.46
CA MET A 71 9.60 11.83 -1.10
C MET A 71 10.73 12.18 -0.12
N HIS A 72 10.39 12.84 0.97
CA HIS A 72 11.34 13.25 2.01
C HIS A 72 11.57 12.19 3.08
N GLN A 73 10.83 11.08 3.05
CA GLN A 73 10.95 10.01 4.04
C GLN A 73 12.22 9.19 3.81
N GLN A 74 12.94 8.87 4.89
CA GLN A 74 14.11 8.01 4.82
C GLN A 74 13.68 6.54 4.97
N LEU A 75 13.87 5.75 3.92
CA LEU A 75 13.53 4.33 3.89
C LEU A 75 14.75 3.44 4.19
N PRO A 76 14.57 2.25 4.80
CA PRO A 76 13.31 1.66 5.23
C PRO A 76 12.76 2.32 6.52
N ALA A 77 11.45 2.50 6.58
CA ALA A 77 10.76 3.11 7.74
C ALA A 77 9.52 2.31 8.13
N LYS A 78 9.14 2.38 9.40
CA LYS A 78 7.83 1.90 9.84
C LYS A 78 6.78 2.95 9.46
N ALA A 79 5.66 2.50 8.89
CA ALA A 79 4.51 3.35 8.64
C ALA A 79 3.22 2.58 8.93
N LYS A 80 2.24 3.29 9.46
CA LYS A 80 0.89 2.80 9.66
C LYS A 80 0.15 2.82 8.32
N MET A 81 -0.34 1.64 7.93
CA MET A 81 -1.04 1.45 6.68
C MET A 81 -2.52 1.81 6.87
N ILE A 82 -2.98 2.89 6.24
CA ILE A 82 -4.37 3.32 6.34
C ILE A 82 -5.16 2.68 5.19
N PHE A 83 -5.93 1.65 5.52
CA PHE A 83 -6.83 0.99 4.58
C PHE A 83 -8.25 1.54 4.67
N ASP A 84 -8.87 1.71 3.51
CA ASP A 84 -10.29 1.99 3.40
C ASP A 84 -11.00 0.85 2.65
N TRP A 85 -12.28 0.64 2.98
CA TRP A 85 -13.09 -0.39 2.34
C TRP A 85 -13.71 0.15 1.06
N ASP A 86 -13.24 -0.34 -0.08
CA ASP A 86 -13.83 -0.05 -1.37
C ASP A 86 -14.98 -1.03 -1.66
N PHE A 87 -16.21 -0.48 -1.72
CA PHE A 87 -17.45 -1.21 -1.99
C PHE A 87 -17.91 -1.11 -3.45
N THR A 88 -17.13 -0.46 -4.32
CA THR A 88 -17.53 -0.24 -5.72
C THR A 88 -17.52 -1.53 -6.56
N GLY A 89 -16.82 -2.57 -6.11
CA GLY A 89 -16.76 -3.88 -6.76
C GLY A 89 -17.80 -4.90 -6.25
N LYS A 90 -17.89 -6.05 -6.92
CA LYS A 90 -18.74 -7.20 -6.49
C LYS A 90 -18.39 -7.75 -5.10
N THR A 91 -17.16 -7.53 -4.64
CA THR A 91 -16.69 -7.92 -3.31
C THR A 91 -16.02 -6.71 -2.67
N PRO A 92 -16.33 -6.38 -1.41
CA PRO A 92 -15.65 -5.32 -0.71
C PRO A 92 -14.16 -5.69 -0.55
N ARG A 93 -13.28 -4.74 -0.85
CA ARG A 93 -11.83 -4.93 -0.77
C ARG A 93 -11.21 -3.80 0.04
N ALA A 94 -10.26 -4.13 0.90
CA ALA A 94 -9.44 -3.13 1.57
C ALA A 94 -8.42 -2.55 0.56
N VAL A 95 -8.43 -1.23 0.40
CA VAL A 95 -7.52 -0.50 -0.49
C VAL A 95 -6.67 0.44 0.36
N LEU A 96 -5.36 0.47 0.13
CA LEU A 96 -4.47 1.39 0.83
C LEU A 96 -4.73 2.81 0.32
N ILE A 97 -5.12 3.72 1.22
CA ILE A 97 -5.43 5.11 0.88
C ILE A 97 -4.35 6.09 1.31
N ALA A 98 -3.57 5.76 2.35
CA ALA A 98 -2.49 6.62 2.86
C ALA A 98 -1.49 5.83 3.72
N LEU A 99 -0.33 6.44 3.92
CA LEU A 99 0.69 6.01 4.88
C LEU A 99 0.84 7.09 5.93
N ASP A 100 0.95 6.66 7.18
CA ASP A 100 1.29 7.55 8.28
C ASP A 100 2.63 7.11 8.87
N PHE A 101 3.66 7.93 8.66
CA PHE A 101 5.03 7.72 9.15
C PHE A 101 5.24 8.33 10.55
N GLU A 102 4.30 9.12 11.05
CA GLU A 102 4.36 9.78 12.37
C GLU A 102 3.60 8.99 13.45
N ALA A 103 2.87 7.95 13.05
CA ALA A 103 2.22 7.04 13.98
C ALA A 103 3.26 6.36 14.88
N ASP A 104 3.38 6.87 16.11
CA ASP A 104 4.14 6.24 17.19
C ASP A 104 3.67 4.79 17.39
N ASP A 105 4.64 3.90 17.59
CA ASP A 105 4.45 2.55 18.10
C ASP A 105 3.99 2.73 19.56
N GLU A 106 2.73 3.12 19.80
CA GLU A 106 2.21 3.27 21.17
C GLU A 106 2.45 1.94 21.92
N PRO A 107 3.20 1.95 23.03
CA PRO A 107 3.70 0.75 23.70
C PRO A 107 2.63 -0.10 24.38
#